data_AF-A0A2K3NNG4-F1
#
_entry.id   AF-A0A2K3NNG4-F1
#
_cell.length_a   1.000
_cell.length_b   1.000
_cell.length_c   1.000
_cell.angle_alpha   90.00
_cell.angle_beta   90.00
_cell.angle_gamma   90.00
#
_symmetry.space_group_name_H-M   'P 1'
#
loop_
_entity.id
_entity.type
_entity.pdbx_description
1 polymer ?
#
loop_
_entity_poly.entity_id
_entity_poly.type
_entity_poly.pdbx_seq_one_letter_code
_entity_poly.pdbx_strand_id
1 'polypeptide(L)'
;MNDADLQLTDNISEANALLALQSKLKKNSRIQAAFKSHDIPVYVTKTSSLEHVTKAIRALLSDYEDGLIVFGSIDKIKDSEKADALEEARMAIEHIVIPKGETVDLLPRSYQVVSLQLDLVRSYQLEARRISGESNVHHLRIFPSHYVMDDVITSDTSESDDFSSSNGSANGSLNNLNRLPLLPE
;
A
#
# COMPACT_ATOMS: atom_id res chain seq x y z
N MET A 1 3.89 1.00 34.31
CA MET A 1 4.70 2.22 34.23
C MET A 1 4.35 2.87 32.92
N ASN A 2 3.50 3.88 33.04
CA ASN A 2 3.06 4.97 32.15
C ASN A 2 2.80 4.71 30.65
N ASP A 3 1.58 5.09 30.26
CA ASP A 3 1.04 5.32 28.93
C ASP A 3 2.03 6.03 27.99
N ALA A 4 2.22 5.48 26.79
CA ALA A 4 2.80 6.09 25.59
C ALA A 4 3.52 7.45 25.78
N ASP A 5 4.75 7.45 26.28
CA ASP A 5 5.59 8.65 26.30
C ASP A 5 5.90 9.08 24.85
N LEU A 6 5.34 10.22 24.43
CA LEU A 6 5.60 10.80 23.11
C LEU A 6 7.04 11.33 23.05
N GLN A 7 7.91 10.58 22.38
CA GLN A 7 9.30 10.98 22.16
C GLN A 7 9.45 11.73 20.82
N LEU A 8 10.16 12.85 20.86
CA LEU A 8 10.57 13.58 19.66
C LEU A 8 11.92 13.05 19.19
N THR A 9 12.03 12.76 17.89
CA THR A 9 13.29 12.39 17.24
C THR A 9 13.55 13.27 16.03
N ASP A 10 14.81 13.61 15.82
CA ASP A 10 15.28 14.32 14.64
C ASP A 10 15.70 13.35 13.52
N ASN A 11 15.79 12.05 13.83
CA ASN A 11 16.16 11.02 12.88
C ASN A 11 14.92 10.47 12.17
N ILE A 12 14.85 10.67 10.85
CA ILE A 12 13.74 10.20 10.00
C ILE A 12 13.57 8.68 10.09
N SER A 13 14.67 7.93 10.17
CA SER A 13 14.63 6.46 10.19
C SER A 13 14.14 5.87 11.52
N GLU A 14 14.20 6.64 12.60
CA GLU A 14 13.70 6.23 13.92
C GLU A 14 12.26 6.69 14.18
N ALA A 15 11.74 7.59 13.34
CA ALA A 15 10.43 8.19 13.54
C ALA A 15 9.30 7.22 13.18
N ASN A 16 8.28 7.15 14.04
CA ASN A 16 7.05 6.38 13.75
C ASN A 16 5.97 7.20 13.05
N ALA A 17 6.05 8.53 13.10
CA ALA A 17 5.16 9.44 12.41
C ALA A 17 5.80 10.82 12.24
N LEU A 18 5.44 11.53 11.18
CA LEU A 18 5.82 12.94 10.99
C LEU A 18 4.63 13.85 11.28
N LEU A 19 4.81 14.87 12.12
CA LEU A 19 3.86 15.97 12.27
C LEU A 19 4.49 17.27 11.74
N ALA A 20 3.89 17.86 10.70
CA ALA A 20 4.44 19.05 10.06
C ALA A 20 3.38 20.10 9.70
N LEU A 21 3.80 21.36 9.60
CA LEU A 21 2.99 22.42 9.01
C LEU A 21 2.96 22.27 7.48
N GLN A 22 1.79 22.45 6.87
CA GLN A 22 1.61 22.34 5.42
C GLN A 22 2.53 23.28 4.65
N SER A 23 2.70 24.50 5.14
CA SER A 23 3.56 25.52 4.53
C SER A 23 5.04 25.15 4.60
N LYS A 24 5.47 24.38 5.60
CA LYS A 24 6.86 23.93 5.79
C LYS A 24 7.15 22.65 5.00
N LEU A 25 6.18 21.74 4.94
CA LEU A 25 6.29 20.50 4.19
C LEU A 25 6.31 20.76 2.67
N LYS A 26 5.45 21.64 2.17
CA LYS A 26 5.43 22.03 0.74
C LYS A 26 6.73 22.69 0.28
N LYS A 27 7.42 23.42 1.17
CA LYS A 27 8.72 24.04 0.87
C LYS A 27 9.87 23.03 0.84
N ASN A 28 9.71 21.88 1.49
CA ASN A 28 10.76 20.86 1.64
C ASN A 28 10.26 19.50 1.13
N SER A 29 10.08 19.38 -0.18
CA SER A 29 9.61 18.16 -0.84
C SER A 29 10.50 16.94 -0.57
N ARG A 30 11.80 17.14 -0.33
CA ARG A 30 12.75 16.06 0.01
C ARG A 30 12.39 15.34 1.30
N ILE A 31 11.91 16.08 2.30
CA ILE A 31 11.46 15.48 3.57
C ILE A 31 10.22 14.63 3.29
N GLN A 32 9.26 15.16 2.55
CA GLN A 32 8.06 14.39 2.21
C GLN A 32 8.39 13.11 1.42
N ALA A 33 9.34 13.16 0.50
CA ALA A 33 9.78 11.98 -0.26
C ALA A 33 10.45 10.93 0.65
N ALA A 34 11.28 11.36 1.60
CA ALA A 34 11.95 10.45 2.54
C ALA A 34 10.97 9.71 3.44
N PHE A 35 9.94 10.38 3.96
CA PHE A 35 8.91 9.72 4.78
C PHE A 35 8.04 8.77 3.95
N LYS A 36 7.71 9.13 2.71
CA LYS A 36 6.99 8.25 1.77
C LYS A 36 7.76 6.98 1.42
N SER A 37 9.08 7.07 1.23
CA SER A 37 9.89 5.89 0.90
C SER A 37 10.03 4.90 2.05
N HIS A 38 9.87 5.36 3.29
CA HIS A 38 9.93 4.53 4.50
C HIS A 38 8.56 4.05 4.97
N ASP A 39 7.48 4.34 4.22
CA ASP A 39 6.10 4.00 4.58
C ASP A 39 5.67 4.59 5.95
N ILE A 40 6.26 5.73 6.33
CA ILE A 40 5.96 6.41 7.61
C ILE A 40 4.83 7.43 7.39
N PRO A 41 3.76 7.42 8.21
CA PRO A 41 2.62 8.32 8.05
C PRO A 41 3.00 9.79 8.30
N VAL A 42 2.39 10.68 7.51
CA VAL A 42 2.66 12.14 7.55
C VAL A 42 1.37 12.90 7.88
N TYR A 43 1.36 13.50 9.07
CA TYR A 43 0.29 14.36 9.58
C TYR A 43 0.59 15.82 9.30
N VAL A 44 -0.37 16.53 8.70
CA VAL A 44 -0.16 17.91 8.26
C VAL A 44 -1.18 18.85 8.90
N THR A 45 -0.69 19.91 9.54
CA THR A 45 -1.51 21.01 10.05
C THR A 45 -1.45 22.22 9.13
N LYS A 46 -2.61 22.86 8.90
CA LYS A 46 -2.68 24.10 8.10
C LYS A 46 -2.07 25.30 8.85
N THR A 47 -2.24 25.34 10.17
CA THR A 47 -1.78 26.43 11.03
C THR A 47 -1.12 25.88 12.30
N SER A 48 -0.30 26.70 12.96
CA SER A 48 0.32 26.39 14.25
C SER A 48 -0.59 26.73 15.45
N SER A 49 -1.90 26.89 15.20
CA SER A 49 -2.87 27.13 16.27
C SER A 49 -2.94 25.92 17.20
N LEU A 50 -3.06 26.17 18.51
CA LEU A 50 -3.15 25.13 19.53
C LEU A 50 -4.26 24.11 19.21
N GLU A 51 -5.40 24.55 18.69
CA GLU A 51 -6.50 23.65 18.30
C GLU A 51 -6.10 22.70 17.18
N HIS A 52 -5.41 23.23 16.16
CA HIS A 52 -4.97 22.43 15.01
C HIS A 52 -3.86 21.46 15.40
N VAL A 53 -2.93 21.90 16.24
CA VAL A 53 -1.86 21.05 16.78
C VAL A 53 -2.45 19.96 17.67
N THR A 54 -3.35 20.31 18.58
CA THR A 54 -4.03 19.35 19.47
C THR A 54 -4.86 18.36 18.65
N LYS A 55 -5.57 18.82 17.61
CA LYS A 55 -6.33 17.95 16.72
C LYS A 55 -5.44 16.99 15.94
N ALA A 56 -4.27 17.46 15.47
CA ALA A 56 -3.34 16.60 14.73
C ALA A 56 -2.59 15.63 15.64
N ILE A 57 -2.23 16.02 16.87
CA ILE A 57 -1.70 15.11 17.88
C ILE A 57 -2.76 14.10 18.28
N ARG A 58 -4.01 14.52 18.46
CA ARG A 58 -5.13 13.60 18.70
C ARG A 58 -5.35 12.66 17.52
N ALA A 59 -5.26 13.12 16.27
CA ALA A 59 -5.37 12.26 15.10
C ALA A 59 -4.19 11.27 15.02
N LEU A 60 -2.96 11.73 15.27
CA LEU A 60 -1.78 10.87 15.34
C LEU A 60 -1.94 9.83 16.44
N LEU A 61 -2.40 10.23 17.62
CA LEU A 61 -2.66 9.30 18.71
C LEU A 61 -3.87 8.42 18.41
N SER A 62 -4.93 8.90 17.76
CA SER A 62 -6.08 8.09 17.39
C SER A 62 -5.80 7.12 16.27
N ASP A 63 -4.85 7.40 15.38
CA ASP A 63 -4.37 6.49 14.35
C ASP A 63 -3.29 5.55 14.91
N TYR A 64 -2.48 6.05 15.85
CA TYR A 64 -1.57 5.21 16.62
C TYR A 64 -2.35 4.28 17.49
N GLU A 65 -3.44 4.71 18.13
CA GLU A 65 -4.47 3.93 18.81
C GLU A 65 -5.28 3.14 17.78
N ASP A 66 -5.68 3.58 16.59
CA ASP A 66 -6.21 2.61 15.61
C ASP A 66 -5.15 1.55 15.27
N GLY A 67 -3.86 1.87 15.41
CA GLY A 67 -2.68 0.99 15.49
C GLY A 67 -2.31 0.39 16.87
N LEU A 68 -2.98 0.76 17.97
CA LEU A 68 -2.70 0.39 19.37
C LEU A 68 -3.93 -0.23 20.03
N ILE A 69 -5.15 0.15 19.71
CA ILE A 69 -6.32 -0.70 19.47
C ILE A 69 -5.92 -1.88 18.52
N VAL A 70 -5.01 -1.75 17.55
CA VAL A 70 -4.35 -2.92 16.90
C VAL A 70 -3.44 -3.71 17.87
N PHE A 71 -2.82 -3.07 18.88
CA PHE A 71 -1.85 -3.71 19.80
C PHE A 71 -2.39 -4.03 21.23
N GLY A 72 -3.58 -3.55 21.56
CA GLY A 72 -4.20 -3.43 22.88
C GLY A 72 -5.70 -3.70 22.81
N SER A 73 -6.27 -3.83 21.60
CA SER A 73 -7.42 -4.72 21.34
C SER A 73 -7.00 -6.05 20.72
N ILE A 74 -5.77 -6.50 20.99
CA ILE A 74 -5.44 -7.93 20.86
C ILE A 74 -6.48 -8.78 21.62
N ASP A 75 -7.06 -8.26 22.71
CA ASP A 75 -8.10 -8.94 23.49
C ASP A 75 -9.51 -8.89 22.86
N LYS A 76 -9.70 -8.23 21.71
CA LYS A 76 -11.04 -8.06 21.09
C LYS A 76 -11.18 -8.54 19.65
N ILE A 77 -10.07 -8.85 18.97
CA ILE A 77 -10.14 -9.79 17.85
C ILE A 77 -10.52 -11.12 18.48
N LYS A 78 -11.55 -11.82 17.98
CA LYS A 78 -11.83 -13.17 18.49
C LYS A 78 -10.55 -13.97 18.28
N ASP A 79 -9.92 -14.48 19.34
CA ASP A 79 -8.68 -15.27 19.21
C ASP A 79 -8.80 -16.37 18.17
N SER A 80 -10.02 -16.92 18.00
CA SER A 80 -10.36 -17.86 16.94
C SER A 80 -10.15 -17.28 15.54
N GLU A 81 -10.60 -16.06 15.25
CA GLU A 81 -10.45 -15.43 13.94
C GLU A 81 -8.97 -15.19 13.60
N LYS A 82 -8.17 -14.76 14.58
CA LYS A 82 -6.73 -14.60 14.40
C LYS A 82 -6.05 -15.94 14.14
N ALA A 83 -6.36 -16.97 14.93
CA ALA A 83 -5.80 -18.31 14.77
C ALA A 83 -6.17 -18.91 13.41
N ASP A 84 -7.44 -18.81 13.01
CA ASP A 84 -7.94 -19.29 11.72
C ASP A 84 -7.22 -18.61 10.55
N ALA A 85 -7.03 -17.29 10.62
CA ALA A 85 -6.36 -16.53 9.58
C ALA A 85 -4.85 -16.83 9.47
N LEU A 86 -4.17 -17.05 10.60
CA LEU A 86 -2.76 -17.45 10.58
C LEU A 86 -2.60 -18.88 10.05
N GLU A 87 -3.48 -19.80 10.43
CA GLU A 87 -3.45 -21.16 9.89
C GLU A 87 -3.78 -21.18 8.39
N GLU A 88 -4.70 -20.33 7.93
CA GLU A 88 -4.98 -20.12 6.51
C GLU A 88 -3.71 -19.69 5.74
N ALA A 89 -2.99 -18.67 6.24
CA ALA A 89 -1.76 -18.21 5.63
C ALA A 89 -0.67 -19.29 5.63
N ARG A 90 -0.52 -20.01 6.75
CA ARG A 90 0.43 -21.13 6.87
C ARG A 90 0.12 -22.24 5.86
N MET A 91 -1.15 -22.61 5.74
CA MET A 91 -1.61 -23.62 4.79
C MET A 91 -1.37 -23.19 3.34
N ALA A 92 -1.67 -21.93 3.00
CA ALA A 92 -1.41 -21.38 1.67
C ALA A 92 0.08 -21.45 1.31
N ILE A 93 0.96 -21.04 2.22
CA ILE A 93 2.41 -21.07 2.02
C ILE A 93 2.90 -22.51 1.85
N GLU A 94 2.61 -23.38 2.81
CA GLU A 94 3.21 -24.71 2.91
C GLU A 94 2.65 -25.72 1.92
N HIS A 95 1.42 -25.54 1.42
CA HIS A 95 0.77 -26.52 0.54
C HIS A 95 0.58 -26.03 -0.89
N ILE A 96 0.64 -24.72 -1.14
CA ILE A 96 0.36 -24.15 -2.45
C ILE A 96 1.56 -23.34 -2.94
N VAL A 97 1.94 -22.27 -2.24
CA VAL A 97 2.94 -21.32 -2.73
C VAL A 97 4.32 -21.96 -2.87
N ILE A 98 4.82 -22.65 -1.84
CA ILE A 98 6.14 -23.27 -1.88
C ILE A 98 6.14 -24.55 -2.73
N PRO A 99 5.22 -25.52 -2.54
CA PRO A 99 5.31 -26.79 -3.27
C PRO A 99 4.88 -26.68 -4.74
N LYS A 100 3.86 -25.86 -5.05
CA LYS A 100 3.32 -25.74 -6.41
C LYS A 100 3.85 -24.52 -7.15
N GLY A 101 4.43 -23.55 -6.44
CA GLY A 101 4.91 -22.32 -7.07
C GLY A 101 3.77 -21.41 -7.56
N GLU A 102 2.58 -21.53 -6.98
CA GLU A 102 1.39 -20.77 -7.40
C GLU A 102 1.15 -19.57 -6.49
N THR A 103 0.69 -18.46 -7.07
CA THR A 103 0.24 -17.29 -6.30
C THR A 103 -1.10 -17.57 -5.64
N VAL A 104 -1.28 -17.13 -4.40
CA VAL A 104 -2.52 -17.37 -3.65
C VAL A 104 -3.06 -16.07 -3.07
N ASP A 105 -4.37 -15.88 -3.23
CA ASP A 105 -5.14 -14.86 -2.53
C ASP A 105 -5.75 -15.45 -1.27
N LEU A 106 -5.43 -14.84 -0.12
CA LEU A 106 -6.08 -15.18 1.14
C LEU A 106 -7.48 -14.57 1.21
N LEU A 107 -8.30 -15.11 2.12
CA LEU A 107 -9.61 -14.58 2.41
C LEU A 107 -9.49 -13.11 2.89
N PRO A 108 -10.47 -12.28 2.54
CA PRO A 108 -10.46 -10.91 3.02
C PRO A 108 -10.71 -10.82 4.53
N ARG A 109 -9.89 -10.04 5.21
CA ARG A 109 -9.89 -9.86 6.67
C ARG A 109 -9.75 -8.39 7.03
N SER A 110 -9.87 -8.11 8.33
CA SER A 110 -9.53 -6.80 8.87
C SER A 110 -8.05 -6.49 8.65
N TYR A 111 -7.72 -5.21 8.53
CA TYR A 111 -6.34 -4.73 8.31
C TYR A 111 -5.33 -5.30 9.31
N GLN A 112 -5.77 -5.49 10.57
CA GLN A 112 -4.95 -5.99 11.67
C GLN A 112 -4.54 -7.45 11.43
N VAL A 113 -5.49 -8.30 11.07
CA VAL A 113 -5.27 -9.72 10.77
C VAL A 113 -4.39 -9.88 9.53
N VAL A 114 -4.63 -9.08 8.49
CA VAL A 114 -3.80 -9.06 7.27
C VAL A 114 -2.34 -8.68 7.57
N SER A 115 -2.11 -7.79 8.54
CA SER A 115 -0.75 -7.40 8.96
C SER A 115 -0.02 -8.55 9.64
N LEU A 116 -0.69 -9.31 10.52
CA LEU A 116 -0.13 -10.50 11.14
C LEU A 116 0.20 -11.59 10.11
N GLN A 117 -0.67 -11.80 9.12
CA GLN A 117 -0.41 -12.73 8.01
C GLN A 117 0.80 -12.28 7.19
N LEU A 118 0.95 -10.97 6.92
CA LEU A 118 2.11 -10.44 6.21
C LEU A 118 3.42 -10.69 6.96
N ASP A 119 3.45 -10.49 8.27
CA ASP A 119 4.62 -10.78 9.09
C ASP A 119 4.96 -12.27 9.11
N LEU A 120 3.94 -13.14 9.13
CA LEU A 120 4.14 -14.58 8.95
C LEU A 120 4.75 -14.88 7.58
N VAL A 121 4.21 -14.36 6.48
CA VAL A 121 4.75 -14.58 5.13
C VAL A 121 6.22 -14.15 5.02
N ARG A 122 6.58 -13.00 5.61
CA ARG A 122 7.97 -12.51 5.65
C ARG A 122 8.91 -13.47 6.36
N SER A 123 8.44 -14.17 7.40
CA SER A 123 9.24 -15.18 8.10
C SER A 123 9.61 -16.39 7.22
N TYR A 124 8.82 -16.66 6.17
CA TYR A 124 9.09 -17.67 5.15
C TYR A 124 9.90 -17.13 3.96
N GLN A 125 10.39 -15.88 4.02
CA GLN A 125 11.15 -15.23 2.94
C GLN A 125 10.38 -15.14 1.61
N LEU A 126 9.05 -15.04 1.69
CA LEU A 126 8.17 -14.86 0.54
C LEU A 126 7.72 -13.41 0.41
N GLU A 127 7.40 -13.02 -0.82
CA GLU A 127 6.81 -11.72 -1.09
C GLU A 127 5.29 -11.78 -0.98
N ALA A 128 4.68 -10.72 -0.45
CA ALA A 128 3.25 -10.56 -0.43
C ALA A 128 2.83 -9.11 -0.64
N ARG A 129 1.67 -8.94 -1.28
CA ARG A 129 1.05 -7.64 -1.54
C ARG A 129 -0.30 -7.56 -0.87
N ARG A 130 -0.53 -6.47 -0.17
CA ARG A 130 -1.85 -6.11 0.34
C ARG A 130 -2.68 -5.54 -0.80
N ILE A 131 -3.87 -6.07 -0.99
CA ILE A 131 -4.85 -5.58 -1.95
C ILE A 131 -6.00 -4.97 -1.16
N SER A 132 -6.29 -3.69 -1.43
CA SER A 132 -7.42 -2.98 -0.84
C SER A 132 -8.58 -2.98 -1.83
N GLY A 133 -9.73 -3.50 -1.41
CA GLY A 133 -10.98 -3.31 -2.14
C GLY A 133 -11.65 -1.98 -1.80
N GLU A 134 -12.77 -1.69 -2.47
CA GLU A 134 -13.56 -0.46 -2.31
C GLU A 134 -14.30 -0.36 -0.94
N SER A 135 -14.29 -1.42 -0.13
CA SER A 135 -15.18 -1.57 1.04
C SER A 135 -14.48 -1.78 2.40
N ASN A 136 -13.29 -1.20 2.62
CA ASN A 136 -12.46 -1.43 3.83
C ASN A 136 -12.09 -2.91 4.08
N VAL A 137 -12.26 -3.73 3.05
CA VAL A 137 -11.96 -5.14 3.03
C VAL A 137 -10.59 -5.31 2.37
N HIS A 138 -9.63 -5.79 3.14
CA HIS A 138 -8.26 -5.99 2.69
C HIS A 138 -7.99 -7.49 2.59
N HIS A 139 -7.25 -7.91 1.58
CA HIS A 139 -6.74 -9.28 1.49
C HIS A 139 -5.26 -9.29 1.11
N LEU A 140 -4.61 -10.40 1.40
CA LEU A 140 -3.19 -10.59 1.14
C LEU A 140 -3.02 -11.54 -0.05
N ARG A 141 -2.25 -11.11 -1.06
CA ARG A 141 -1.77 -11.97 -2.15
C ARG A 141 -0.34 -12.39 -1.85
N ILE A 142 -0.07 -13.68 -1.81
CA ILE A 142 1.26 -14.26 -1.59
C ILE A 142 1.85 -14.72 -2.93
N PHE A 143 3.13 -14.41 -3.14
CA PHE A 143 3.87 -14.76 -4.34
C PHE A 143 4.94 -15.82 -4.04
N PRO A 144 5.22 -16.73 -5.00
CA PRO A 144 6.31 -17.67 -4.87
C PRO A 144 7.68 -16.96 -4.98
N SER A 145 8.73 -17.54 -4.43
CA SER A 145 10.07 -16.93 -4.36
C SER A 145 10.74 -16.67 -5.72
N HIS A 146 10.26 -17.30 -6.78
CA HIS A 146 10.75 -17.09 -8.15
C HIS A 146 9.85 -16.14 -8.96
N TYR A 147 8.86 -15.52 -8.33
CA TYR A 147 7.96 -14.58 -9.00
C TYR A 147 8.74 -13.32 -9.35
N VAL A 148 9.09 -13.18 -10.63
CA VAL A 148 9.63 -11.93 -11.15
C VAL A 148 8.45 -10.95 -11.19
N MET A 149 8.47 -9.96 -10.30
CA MET A 149 7.59 -8.80 -10.46
C MET A 149 8.02 -8.06 -11.72
N ASP A 150 7.27 -8.23 -12.80
CA ASP A 150 7.25 -7.23 -13.86
C ASP A 150 6.68 -5.96 -13.22
N ASP A 151 7.53 -4.94 -13.03
CA ASP A 151 7.13 -3.62 -12.57
C ASP A 151 6.10 -3.04 -13.56
N VAL A 152 4.81 -3.31 -13.31
CA VAL A 152 3.72 -2.58 -13.93
C VAL A 152 3.74 -1.19 -13.31
N ILE A 153 4.45 -0.29 -13.99
CA ILE A 153 4.27 1.15 -13.87
C ILE A 153 2.77 1.40 -14.04
N THR A 154 2.10 1.78 -12.95
CA THR A 154 0.79 2.41 -12.97
C THR A 154 0.94 3.73 -13.73
N SER A 155 0.77 3.68 -15.05
CA SER A 155 0.52 4.86 -15.86
C SER A 155 -0.90 5.31 -15.58
N ASP A 156 -1.07 6.09 -14.52
CA ASP A 156 -2.18 7.02 -14.41
C ASP A 156 -2.10 7.93 -15.65
N THR A 157 -2.97 7.71 -16.63
CA THR A 157 -3.29 8.71 -17.64
C THR A 157 -4.79 8.81 -17.69
N SER A 158 -5.28 9.63 -16.76
CA SER A 158 -6.61 10.19 -16.71
C SER A 158 -6.97 10.85 -18.04
N GLU A 159 -8.10 10.41 -18.55
CA GLU A 159 -8.86 11.01 -19.65
C GLU A 159 -9.14 12.50 -19.39
N SER A 160 -8.97 13.32 -20.43
CA SER A 160 -9.70 14.59 -20.56
C SER A 160 -9.91 14.90 -22.03
N ASP A 161 -11.18 14.87 -22.43
CA ASP A 161 -11.75 15.51 -23.61
C ASP A 161 -11.43 17.02 -23.62
N ASP A 162 -11.15 17.63 -24.78
CA ASP A 162 -12.11 18.50 -25.48
C ASP A 162 -11.50 19.33 -26.65
N PHE A 163 -12.26 19.31 -27.76
CA PHE A 163 -12.47 20.30 -28.84
C PHE A 163 -11.40 20.84 -29.85
N SER A 164 -11.66 20.44 -31.11
CA SER A 164 -11.88 21.26 -32.34
C SER A 164 -10.72 21.94 -33.09
N SER A 165 -10.47 21.47 -34.33
CA SER A 165 -10.85 22.23 -35.55
C SER A 165 -10.67 21.46 -36.86
N SER A 166 -11.54 21.80 -37.80
CA SER A 166 -11.88 21.18 -39.08
C SER A 166 -10.93 21.48 -40.25
N ASN A 167 -10.97 20.57 -41.24
CA ASN A 167 -10.70 20.66 -42.70
C ASN A 167 -9.53 19.77 -43.14
N GLY A 168 -9.59 18.98 -44.21
CA GLY A 168 -10.61 18.69 -45.21
C GLY A 168 -9.97 17.87 -46.36
N SER A 169 -10.78 17.03 -46.99
CA SER A 169 -10.62 16.40 -48.33
C SER A 169 -9.55 15.33 -48.61
N ALA A 170 -10.10 14.12 -48.81
CA ALA A 170 -10.05 13.33 -50.05
C ALA A 170 -9.04 12.16 -50.19
N ASN A 171 -9.66 11.03 -50.55
CA ASN A 171 -9.19 9.90 -51.37
C ASN A 171 -8.36 8.78 -50.74
N GLY A 172 -8.83 7.54 -50.94
CA GLY A 172 -7.94 6.39 -51.17
C GLY A 172 -8.16 5.12 -50.35
N SER A 173 -9.31 4.46 -50.58
CA SER A 173 -9.48 3.02 -50.82
C SER A 173 -8.49 1.94 -50.29
N LEU A 174 -9.12 0.90 -49.74
CA LEU A 174 -8.79 -0.53 -49.72
C LEU A 174 -7.61 -1.06 -48.87
N ASN A 175 -8.02 -1.88 -47.89
CA ASN A 175 -7.54 -3.22 -47.56
C ASN A 175 -6.02 -3.45 -47.61
N ASN A 176 -5.44 -3.94 -46.50
CA ASN A 176 -4.59 -5.13 -46.57
C ASN A 176 -4.31 -5.71 -45.17
N LEU A 177 -4.95 -6.84 -44.91
CA LEU A 177 -4.45 -7.85 -43.98
C LEU A 177 -3.15 -8.46 -44.54
N ASN A 178 -2.21 -8.72 -43.63
CA ASN A 178 -1.11 -9.68 -43.73
C ASN A 178 -0.03 -9.50 -44.80
N ARG A 179 1.19 -9.15 -44.36
CA ARG A 179 2.40 -9.74 -44.96
C ARG A 179 3.55 -9.85 -43.95
N LEU A 180 4.02 -11.09 -43.76
CA LEU A 180 5.19 -11.45 -42.95
C LEU A 180 6.49 -10.79 -43.47
N PRO A 181 7.49 -10.59 -42.61
CA PRO A 181 8.80 -10.06 -43.00
C PRO A 181 9.68 -11.12 -43.67
N LEU A 182 10.52 -10.71 -44.63
CA LEU A 182 11.57 -11.53 -45.24
C LEU A 182 12.93 -11.19 -44.64
N LEU A 183 13.76 -12.22 -44.39
CA LEU A 183 15.16 -12.12 -43.96
C LEU A 183 16.09 -11.84 -45.16
N PRO A 184 17.24 -11.17 -44.95
CA PRO A 184 18.23 -10.89 -46.00
C PRO A 184 19.19 -12.08 -46.26
N GLU A 185 19.84 -12.04 -47.44
CA GLU A 185 20.67 -13.10 -48.08
C GLU A 185 21.88 -13.59 -47.27
#